data_AF-U3IRQ5-F1
#
_entry.id   AF-U3IRQ5-F1
#
_cell.length_a   1.000
_cell.length_b   1.000
_cell.length_c   1.000
_cell.angle_alpha   90.00
_cell.angle_beta   90.00
_cell.angle_gamma   90.00
#
_symmetry.space_group_name_H-M   'P 1'
#
loop_
_entity.id
_entity.type
_entity.pdbx_description
1 polymer ?
#
loop_
_entity_poly.entity_id
_entity_poly.type
_entity_poly.pdbx_seq_one_letter_code
_entity_poly.pdbx_strand_id
1 'polypeptide(L)'
;MVDATTMLSICDPVHMVLIKTDTFGETTLVASHFLEWRSVLAAENGITNIAVELLGVGSESKVSVGVLNIRLEMYPQLSKTLSPEITNTQFTLERQRTAEKERLFLVYAKQWWREYLQIRPTHNTRLVKIFAQDENGVNRPVCSYVRPLRAGRLLDTPRQAARFVSVLGYERAPVIGGGGGKQEQWCTLLAFICRNKGDCEDHANLLCSLLLGYGLEAFVCVGTKAKGVPHTWVMTCGTDGTITFWESLTGHRYIHRPINPDDPPLVEQPKPLYPYRTIGCVFNHHKFFGNCQPTDAVEVCVFDLHDESKWKPMSGEAIKSVCSPGAASSVPPFPPLCASAIDAAVTSNEIELQLRLLVSEHRKDLGLSTVWDDHLSYLLSPALAAYELERTTSISAGNEEFQDAVRRAVPDGHTFKGFPIHFVYRNARRAFATCLRSPFCEEIICCRGDQVRLAVRVRVFTYPESACAVWIMFACKYRSVL
;
A
#
# COMPACT_ATOMS: atom_id res chain seq x y z
N MET A 1 -36.82 -13.05 -4.65
CA MET A 1 -35.54 -13.79 -4.73
C MET A 1 -34.99 -13.64 -6.13
N VAL A 2 -33.69 -13.46 -6.27
CA VAL A 2 -33.01 -13.40 -7.57
C VAL A 2 -33.11 -14.80 -8.21
N ASP A 3 -33.61 -14.90 -9.44
CA ASP A 3 -33.72 -16.19 -10.12
C ASP A 3 -32.38 -16.64 -10.72
N ALA A 4 -32.28 -17.92 -11.11
CA ALA A 4 -31.02 -18.49 -11.60
C ALA A 4 -30.48 -17.78 -12.86
N THR A 5 -31.37 -17.30 -13.72
CA THR A 5 -31.02 -16.53 -14.93
C THR A 5 -30.40 -15.18 -14.57
N THR A 6 -30.96 -14.48 -13.59
CA THR A 6 -30.39 -13.22 -13.10
C THR A 6 -29.04 -13.48 -12.43
N MET A 7 -28.89 -14.57 -11.67
CA MET A 7 -27.61 -14.96 -11.08
C MET A 7 -26.54 -15.31 -12.12
N LEU A 8 -26.93 -15.93 -13.24
CA LEU A 8 -26.01 -16.25 -14.34
C LEU A 8 -25.35 -14.99 -14.93
N SER A 9 -26.04 -13.84 -14.88
CA SER A 9 -25.52 -12.56 -15.35
C SER A 9 -24.42 -11.94 -14.46
N ILE A 10 -24.24 -12.45 -13.23
CA ILE A 10 -23.20 -12.01 -12.31
C ILE A 10 -21.89 -12.72 -12.67
N CYS A 11 -21.13 -12.11 -13.59
CA CYS A 11 -19.92 -12.73 -14.16
C CYS A 11 -18.62 -12.48 -13.39
N ASP A 12 -18.67 -11.80 -12.24
CA ASP A 12 -17.48 -11.62 -11.40
C ASP A 12 -17.07 -12.96 -10.76
N PRO A 13 -15.82 -13.41 -10.95
CA PRO A 13 -15.32 -14.62 -10.30
C PRO A 13 -15.08 -14.39 -8.81
N VAL A 14 -15.04 -15.48 -8.04
CA VAL A 14 -14.58 -15.43 -6.65
C VAL A 14 -13.05 -15.40 -6.65
N HIS A 15 -12.47 -14.30 -6.18
CA HIS A 15 -11.02 -14.19 -6.03
C HIS A 15 -10.55 -14.84 -4.73
N MET A 16 -9.75 -15.90 -4.87
CA MET A 16 -9.16 -16.65 -3.77
C MET A 16 -7.67 -16.39 -3.70
N VAL A 17 -7.17 -16.11 -2.50
CA VAL A 17 -5.76 -15.85 -2.25
C VAL A 17 -5.28 -16.81 -1.16
N LEU A 18 -4.19 -17.54 -1.44
CA LEU A 18 -3.54 -18.43 -0.47
C LEU A 18 -2.30 -17.72 0.10
N ILE A 19 -2.31 -17.47 1.40
CA ILE A 19 -1.21 -16.86 2.14
C ILE A 19 -0.56 -17.91 3.05
N LYS A 20 0.77 -18.02 2.98
CA LYS A 20 1.57 -18.74 3.96
C LYS A 20 2.01 -17.74 5.03
N THR A 21 1.83 -18.10 6.29
CA THR A 21 2.34 -17.32 7.43
C THR A 21 3.40 -18.14 8.14
N ASP A 22 4.59 -17.56 8.34
CA ASP A 22 5.66 -18.23 9.08
C ASP A 22 5.49 -18.10 10.62
N THR A 23 6.39 -18.72 11.38
CA THR A 23 6.38 -18.67 12.85
C THR A 23 6.64 -17.28 13.43
N PHE A 24 7.14 -16.35 12.63
CA PHE A 24 7.38 -14.95 13.01
C PHE A 24 6.23 -14.02 12.60
N GLY A 25 5.18 -14.56 11.98
CA GLY A 25 4.03 -13.82 11.49
C GLY A 25 4.26 -13.14 10.15
N GLU A 26 5.36 -13.45 9.44
CA GLU A 26 5.59 -12.94 8.09
C GLU A 26 4.72 -13.72 7.09
N THR A 27 3.99 -12.96 6.28
CA THR A 27 3.08 -13.47 5.27
C THR A 27 3.76 -13.52 3.90
N THR A 28 3.50 -14.58 3.14
CA THR A 28 3.90 -14.68 1.74
C THR A 28 2.73 -15.16 0.90
N LEU A 29 2.59 -14.57 -0.28
CA LEU A 29 1.58 -14.98 -1.25
C LEU A 29 2.03 -16.27 -1.94
N VAL A 30 1.22 -17.32 -1.86
CA VAL A 30 1.51 -18.63 -2.46
C VAL A 30 0.75 -18.80 -3.78
N ALA A 31 -0.54 -18.45 -3.80
CA ALA A 31 -1.39 -18.57 -4.98
C ALA A 31 -2.46 -17.47 -5.02
N SER A 32 -2.87 -17.09 -6.23
CA SER A 32 -4.00 -16.19 -6.48
C SER A 32 -4.86 -16.82 -7.58
N HIS A 33 -6.13 -17.10 -7.30
CA HIS A 33 -7.00 -17.86 -8.20
C HIS A 33 -8.37 -17.20 -8.37
N PHE A 34 -8.89 -17.18 -9.59
CA PHE A 34 -10.21 -16.66 -9.91
C PHE A 34 -11.16 -17.81 -10.20
N LEU A 35 -12.00 -18.15 -9.22
CA LEU A 35 -12.93 -19.27 -9.28
C LEU A 35 -14.24 -18.88 -9.98
N GLU A 36 -14.61 -19.62 -11.02
CA GLU A 36 -15.92 -19.54 -11.67
C GLU A 36 -16.98 -20.28 -10.82
N TRP A 37 -17.72 -19.51 -10.01
CA TRP A 37 -18.68 -20.06 -9.06
C TRP A 37 -19.99 -20.49 -9.70
N ARG A 38 -20.35 -19.96 -10.89
CA ARG A 38 -21.67 -20.16 -11.53
C ARG A 38 -21.95 -21.60 -11.97
N SER A 39 -20.94 -22.48 -11.92
CA SER A 39 -21.13 -23.92 -12.10
C SER A 39 -22.16 -24.51 -11.11
N VAL A 40 -22.31 -23.91 -9.92
CA VAL A 40 -23.32 -24.33 -8.93
C VAL A 40 -24.77 -24.09 -9.38
N LEU A 41 -25.01 -23.17 -10.32
CA LEU A 41 -26.35 -22.85 -10.83
C LEU A 41 -26.98 -24.01 -11.62
N ALA A 42 -26.15 -24.95 -12.10
CA ALA A 42 -26.58 -26.15 -12.81
C ALA A 42 -26.67 -27.40 -11.91
N ALA A 43 -26.35 -27.29 -10.62
CA ALA A 43 -26.37 -28.43 -9.70
C ALA A 43 -27.78 -28.72 -9.17
N GLU A 44 -28.27 -29.95 -9.33
CA GLU A 44 -29.64 -30.37 -8.96
C GLU A 44 -30.01 -30.13 -7.49
N ASN A 45 -29.04 -30.26 -6.58
CA ASN A 45 -29.21 -30.04 -5.14
C ASN A 45 -28.66 -28.67 -4.69
N GLY A 46 -28.28 -27.80 -5.63
CA GLY A 46 -27.61 -26.53 -5.35
C GLY A 46 -26.19 -26.69 -4.78
N ILE A 47 -25.57 -27.87 -4.91
CA ILE A 47 -24.26 -28.18 -4.35
C ILE A 47 -23.34 -28.70 -5.46
N THR A 48 -22.15 -28.12 -5.59
CA THR A 48 -21.12 -28.63 -6.50
C THR A 48 -19.80 -28.82 -5.76
N ASN A 49 -19.02 -29.80 -6.18
CA ASN A 49 -17.67 -30.05 -5.69
C ASN A 49 -16.69 -29.81 -6.83
N ILE A 50 -15.68 -28.97 -6.59
CA ILE A 50 -14.70 -28.55 -7.59
C ILE A 50 -13.30 -28.80 -7.03
N ALA A 51 -12.48 -29.54 -7.77
CA ALA A 51 -11.06 -29.64 -7.50
C ALA A 51 -10.34 -28.53 -8.28
N VAL A 52 -9.72 -27.60 -7.55
CA VAL A 52 -9.02 -26.46 -8.13
C VAL A 52 -7.52 -26.67 -7.99
N GLU A 53 -6.83 -26.76 -9.12
CA GLU A 53 -5.37 -26.65 -9.14
C GLU A 53 -4.96 -25.20 -8.86
N LEU A 54 -4.18 -25.01 -7.80
CA LEU A 54 -3.59 -23.73 -7.45
C LEU A 54 -2.20 -23.65 -8.08
N LEU A 55 -1.95 -22.57 -8.81
CA LEU A 55 -0.64 -22.24 -9.36
C LEU A 55 0.07 -21.25 -8.45
N GLY A 56 1.40 -21.24 -8.51
CA GLY A 56 2.24 -20.27 -7.82
C GLY A 56 2.00 -18.84 -8.32
N VAL A 57 2.80 -17.89 -7.82
CA VAL A 57 2.74 -16.49 -8.26
C VAL A 57 4.07 -16.03 -8.86
N GLY A 58 4.03 -14.94 -9.61
CA GLY A 58 5.22 -14.35 -10.25
C GLY A 58 5.91 -15.29 -11.21
N SER A 59 7.21 -15.54 -11.01
CA SER A 59 8.00 -16.48 -11.82
C SER A 59 7.49 -17.93 -11.74
N GLU A 60 6.77 -18.28 -10.66
CA GLU A 60 6.19 -19.61 -10.45
C GLU A 60 4.71 -19.68 -10.87
N SER A 61 4.19 -18.68 -11.58
CA SER A 61 2.79 -18.61 -12.03
C SER A 61 2.33 -19.73 -12.97
N LYS A 62 3.25 -20.61 -13.39
CA LYS A 62 2.97 -21.81 -14.20
C LYS A 62 3.29 -23.11 -13.46
N VAL A 63 3.68 -23.04 -12.20
CA VAL A 63 4.05 -24.18 -11.37
C VAL A 63 2.89 -24.48 -10.43
N SER A 64 2.46 -25.74 -10.39
CA SER A 64 1.43 -26.20 -9.46
C SER A 64 1.96 -26.17 -8.02
N VAL A 65 1.21 -25.54 -7.11
CA VAL A 65 1.54 -25.50 -5.67
C VAL A 65 0.65 -26.43 -4.84
N GLY A 66 -0.43 -26.94 -5.43
CA GLY A 66 -1.33 -27.89 -4.78
C GLY A 66 -2.73 -27.88 -5.37
N VAL A 67 -3.59 -28.77 -4.85
CA VAL A 67 -4.99 -28.88 -5.23
C VAL A 67 -5.88 -28.57 -4.02
N LEU A 68 -6.88 -27.70 -4.21
CA LEU A 68 -7.89 -27.38 -3.22
C LEU A 68 -9.24 -27.97 -3.67
N ASN A 69 -9.80 -28.85 -2.85
CA ASN A 69 -11.16 -29.36 -3.06
C ASN A 69 -12.16 -28.42 -2.39
N ILE A 70 -13.04 -27.81 -3.20
CA ILE A 70 -14.01 -26.80 -2.78
C ILE A 70 -15.41 -27.38 -2.93
N ARG A 71 -16.21 -27.27 -1.88
CA ARG A 71 -17.66 -27.52 -1.93
C ARG A 71 -18.38 -26.17 -1.95
N LEU A 72 -19.08 -25.88 -3.04
CA LEU A 72 -19.93 -24.70 -3.17
C LEU A 72 -21.39 -25.09 -2.96
N GLU A 73 -22.11 -24.29 -2.19
CA GLU A 73 -23.53 -24.47 -1.90
C GLU A 73 -24.29 -23.16 -2.13
N MET A 74 -25.42 -23.25 -2.83
CA MET A 74 -26.34 -22.16 -3.06
C MET A 74 -27.34 -22.04 -1.91
N TYR A 75 -27.33 -20.90 -1.23
CA TYR A 75 -28.27 -20.60 -0.16
C TYR A 75 -28.95 -19.22 -0.35
N PRO A 76 -30.30 -19.13 -0.37
CA PRO A 76 -31.25 -20.24 -0.35
C PRO A 76 -31.20 -21.06 -1.64
N GLN A 77 -31.72 -22.29 -1.61
CA GLN A 77 -31.78 -23.16 -2.80
C GLN A 77 -32.62 -22.51 -3.91
N LEU A 78 -32.17 -22.68 -5.14
CA LEU A 78 -32.88 -22.20 -6.32
C LEU A 78 -34.16 -23.01 -6.55
N SER A 79 -35.26 -22.33 -6.86
CA SER A 79 -36.53 -23.00 -7.22
C SER A 79 -36.44 -23.75 -8.56
N LYS A 80 -35.53 -23.34 -9.43
CA LYS A 80 -35.22 -23.97 -10.72
C LYS A 80 -33.73 -23.85 -10.99
N THR A 81 -33.10 -24.95 -11.35
CA THR A 81 -31.70 -24.99 -11.81
C THR A 81 -31.61 -24.67 -13.30
N LEU A 82 -30.43 -24.25 -13.74
CA LEU A 82 -30.12 -24.10 -15.16
C LEU A 82 -29.60 -25.43 -15.74
N SER A 83 -29.74 -25.63 -17.05
CA SER A 83 -29.08 -26.76 -17.68
C SER A 83 -27.56 -26.49 -17.82
N PRO A 84 -26.70 -27.51 -17.72
CA PRO A 84 -25.26 -27.36 -17.91
C PRO A 84 -24.90 -26.75 -19.28
N GLU A 85 -25.69 -27.03 -20.32
CA GLU A 85 -25.51 -26.47 -21.65
C GLU A 85 -25.71 -24.96 -21.66
N ILE A 86 -26.71 -24.44 -20.94
CA ILE A 86 -26.97 -22.99 -20.84
C ILE A 86 -25.78 -22.30 -20.17
N THR A 87 -25.30 -22.84 -19.05
CA THR A 87 -24.16 -22.26 -18.32
C THR A 87 -22.88 -22.30 -19.16
N ASN A 88 -22.56 -23.43 -19.80
CA ASN A 88 -21.37 -23.58 -20.64
C ASN A 88 -21.41 -22.68 -21.88
N THR A 89 -22.59 -22.53 -22.50
CA THR A 89 -22.79 -21.61 -23.62
C THR A 89 -22.54 -20.18 -23.19
N GLN A 90 -23.09 -19.76 -22.04
CA GLN A 90 -22.87 -18.43 -21.49
C GLN A 90 -21.38 -18.16 -21.24
N PHE A 91 -20.66 -19.08 -20.58
CA PHE A 91 -19.22 -18.92 -20.31
C PHE A 91 -18.41 -18.79 -21.59
N THR A 92 -18.75 -19.58 -22.61
CA THR A 92 -18.08 -19.52 -23.92
C THR A 92 -18.30 -18.16 -24.59
N LEU A 93 -19.54 -17.67 -24.62
CA LEU A 93 -19.89 -16.38 -25.21
C LEU A 93 -19.22 -15.21 -24.46
N GLU A 94 -19.22 -15.24 -23.12
CA GLU A 94 -18.55 -14.23 -22.28
C GLU A 94 -17.04 -14.22 -22.51
N ARG A 95 -16.40 -15.40 -22.57
CA ARG A 95 -14.97 -15.52 -22.84
C ARG A 95 -14.60 -14.98 -24.22
N GLN A 96 -15.38 -15.31 -25.25
CA GLN A 96 -15.17 -14.80 -26.60
C GLN A 96 -15.34 -13.28 -26.68
N ARG A 97 -16.45 -12.75 -26.13
CA ARG A 97 -16.72 -11.30 -26.08
C ARG A 97 -15.59 -10.55 -25.37
N THR A 98 -15.06 -11.14 -24.31
CA THR A 98 -14.00 -10.54 -23.52
C THR A 98 -12.66 -10.55 -24.23
N ALA A 99 -12.26 -11.69 -24.81
CA ALA A 99 -11.04 -11.79 -25.59
C ALA A 99 -11.04 -10.79 -26.77
N GLU A 100 -12.19 -10.57 -27.40
CA GLU A 100 -12.32 -9.58 -28.46
C GLU A 100 -12.15 -8.14 -27.95
N LYS A 101 -12.77 -7.78 -26.82
CA LYS A 101 -12.58 -6.46 -26.20
C LYS A 101 -11.12 -6.20 -25.82
N GLU A 102 -10.43 -7.19 -25.25
CA GLU A 102 -9.02 -7.10 -24.91
C GLU A 102 -8.14 -6.93 -26.15
N ARG A 103 -8.42 -7.68 -27.21
CA ARG A 103 -7.74 -7.55 -28.50
C ARG A 103 -7.92 -6.15 -29.09
N LEU A 104 -9.14 -5.63 -29.10
CA LEU A 104 -9.46 -4.29 -29.59
C LEU A 104 -8.75 -3.21 -28.75
N PHE A 105 -8.77 -3.33 -27.43
CA PHE A 105 -8.07 -2.39 -26.55
C PHE A 105 -6.55 -2.44 -26.75
N LEU A 106 -5.96 -3.63 -26.96
CA LEU A 106 -4.54 -3.77 -27.25
C LEU A 106 -4.15 -3.09 -28.58
N VAL A 107 -4.97 -3.25 -29.63
CA VAL A 107 -4.75 -2.57 -30.91
C VAL A 107 -4.84 -1.06 -30.73
N TYR A 108 -5.88 -0.58 -30.03
CA TYR A 108 -6.05 0.82 -29.69
C TYR A 108 -4.87 1.38 -28.90
N ALA A 109 -4.43 0.71 -27.83
CA ALA A 109 -3.31 1.12 -27.00
C ALA A 109 -2.00 1.20 -27.79
N LYS A 110 -1.75 0.23 -28.70
CA LYS A 110 -0.59 0.26 -29.60
C LYS A 110 -0.65 1.47 -30.55
N GLN A 111 -1.82 1.80 -31.08
CA GLN A 111 -1.99 3.00 -31.89
C GLN A 111 -1.74 4.26 -31.08
N TRP A 112 -2.39 4.40 -29.93
CA TRP A 112 -2.23 5.54 -29.03
C TRP A 112 -0.76 5.76 -28.65
N TRP A 113 -0.04 4.67 -28.35
CA TRP A 113 1.39 4.73 -28.03
C TRP A 113 2.25 5.22 -29.20
N ARG A 114 1.99 4.71 -30.43
CA ARG A 114 2.69 5.21 -31.63
C ARG A 114 2.46 6.70 -31.83
N GLU A 115 1.23 7.16 -31.70
CA GLU A 115 0.90 8.59 -31.80
C GLU A 115 1.59 9.41 -30.71
N TYR A 116 1.62 8.90 -29.47
CA TYR A 116 2.31 9.56 -28.37
C TYR A 116 3.81 9.72 -28.64
N LEU A 117 4.47 8.68 -29.17
CA LEU A 117 5.89 8.72 -29.53
C LEU A 117 6.21 9.68 -30.69
N GLN A 118 5.24 9.92 -31.59
CA GLN A 118 5.41 10.83 -32.72
C GLN A 118 5.36 12.32 -32.32
N ILE A 119 4.87 12.65 -31.12
CA ILE A 119 4.76 14.04 -30.67
C ILE A 119 6.14 14.69 -30.56
N ARG A 120 7.10 14.06 -29.86
CA ARG A 120 8.50 14.54 -29.72
C ARG A 120 9.47 13.36 -29.51
N PRO A 121 10.73 13.46 -29.98
CA PRO A 121 11.73 12.41 -29.78
C PRO A 121 11.97 12.01 -28.31
N THR A 122 11.88 12.97 -27.38
CA THR A 122 12.04 12.76 -25.93
C THR A 122 10.98 11.84 -25.32
N HIS A 123 9.85 11.59 -26.01
CA HIS A 123 8.80 10.71 -25.52
C HIS A 123 9.23 9.23 -25.47
N ASN A 124 10.27 8.84 -26.20
CA ASN A 124 10.82 7.47 -26.18
C ASN A 124 11.45 7.09 -24.83
N THR A 125 11.83 8.07 -24.00
CA THR A 125 12.46 7.84 -22.69
C THR A 125 11.52 8.15 -21.51
N ARG A 126 10.31 8.67 -21.77
CA ARG A 126 9.32 8.98 -20.72
C ARG A 126 8.70 7.71 -20.17
N LEU A 127 8.52 7.66 -18.86
CA LEU A 127 7.91 6.52 -18.17
C LEU A 127 6.39 6.56 -18.30
N VAL A 128 5.85 5.91 -19.33
CA VAL A 128 4.41 5.76 -19.56
C VAL A 128 4.02 4.29 -19.45
N LYS A 129 3.19 3.96 -18.46
CA LYS A 129 2.81 2.58 -18.14
C LYS A 129 1.36 2.32 -18.49
N ILE A 130 1.10 1.68 -19.64
CA ILE A 130 -0.27 1.34 -20.08
C ILE A 130 -0.73 -0.01 -19.51
N PHE A 131 0.18 -1.00 -19.48
CA PHE A 131 -0.07 -2.35 -18.99
C PHE A 131 0.92 -2.72 -17.89
N ALA A 132 0.46 -3.48 -16.91
CA ALA A 132 1.28 -4.12 -15.89
C ALA A 132 0.92 -5.60 -15.79
N GLN A 133 1.86 -6.42 -15.30
CA GLN A 133 1.64 -7.85 -15.12
C GLN A 133 1.18 -8.11 -13.67
N ASP A 134 0.08 -8.86 -13.52
CA ASP A 134 -0.43 -9.27 -12.21
C ASP A 134 0.36 -10.41 -11.58
N GLU A 135 0.02 -10.78 -10.34
CA GLU A 135 0.66 -11.90 -9.63
C GLU A 135 0.53 -13.27 -10.33
N ASN A 136 -0.41 -13.41 -11.26
CA ASN A 136 -0.66 -14.62 -12.06
C ASN A 136 0.04 -14.59 -13.43
N GLY A 137 0.84 -13.56 -13.69
CA GLY A 137 1.53 -13.38 -14.97
C GLY A 137 0.65 -12.83 -16.09
N VAL A 138 -0.56 -12.34 -15.79
CA VAL A 138 -1.50 -11.78 -16.76
C VAL A 138 -1.25 -10.29 -16.94
N ASN A 139 -1.11 -9.84 -18.20
CA ASN A 139 -0.98 -8.42 -18.51
C ASN A 139 -2.36 -7.74 -18.44
N ARG A 140 -2.49 -6.74 -17.57
CA ARG A 140 -3.71 -5.95 -17.37
C ARG A 140 -3.47 -4.46 -17.63
N PRO A 141 -4.46 -3.71 -18.13
CA PRO A 141 -4.37 -2.26 -18.16
C PRO A 141 -4.18 -1.70 -16.75
N VAL A 142 -3.32 -0.70 -16.56
CA VAL A 142 -3.04 -0.14 -15.22
C VAL A 142 -4.29 0.41 -14.52
N CYS A 143 -5.26 0.91 -15.29
CA CYS A 143 -6.53 1.41 -14.78
C CYS A 143 -7.37 0.32 -14.08
N SER A 144 -7.11 -0.97 -14.32
CA SER A 144 -7.82 -2.08 -13.67
C SER A 144 -7.42 -2.29 -12.20
N TYR A 145 -6.28 -1.75 -11.78
CA TYR A 145 -5.77 -1.86 -10.40
C TYR A 145 -6.29 -0.75 -9.48
N VAL A 146 -7.02 0.23 -10.00
CA VAL A 146 -7.56 1.34 -9.22
C VAL A 146 -9.07 1.29 -9.29
N ARG A 147 -9.76 1.43 -8.15
CA ARG A 147 -11.21 1.58 -8.07
C ARG A 147 -11.58 2.41 -6.85
N PRO A 148 -12.66 3.21 -6.86
CA PRO A 148 -13.12 3.89 -5.65
C PRO A 148 -13.36 2.87 -4.52
N LEU A 149 -12.63 3.02 -3.41
CA LEU A 149 -12.68 2.13 -2.26
C LEU A 149 -13.10 2.93 -1.02
N ARG A 150 -14.27 2.61 -0.47
CA ARG A 150 -14.77 3.24 0.76
C ARG A 150 -14.27 2.45 1.97
N ALA A 151 -13.58 3.12 2.89
CA ALA A 151 -13.05 2.51 4.10
C ALA A 151 -14.08 2.32 5.24
N GLY A 152 -15.36 2.56 4.98
CA GLY A 152 -16.40 2.49 6.00
C GLY A 152 -16.14 3.45 7.16
N ARG A 153 -16.25 2.96 8.39
CA ARG A 153 -15.93 3.69 9.64
C ARG A 153 -14.55 3.34 10.20
N LEU A 154 -13.69 2.72 9.39
CA LEU A 154 -12.37 2.28 9.85
C LEU A 154 -11.28 3.33 9.63
N LEU A 155 -11.52 4.27 8.70
CA LEU A 155 -10.65 5.40 8.41
C LEU A 155 -11.55 6.64 8.28
N ASP A 156 -11.38 7.62 9.16
CA ASP A 156 -12.22 8.83 9.23
C ASP A 156 -11.81 9.86 8.18
N THR A 157 -10.54 9.90 7.79
CA THR A 157 -10.01 10.96 6.90
C THR A 157 -9.09 10.43 5.80
N PRO A 158 -8.97 11.17 4.68
CA PRO A 158 -7.96 10.88 3.64
C PRO A 158 -6.53 10.77 4.17
N ARG A 159 -6.18 11.54 5.22
CA ARG A 159 -4.85 11.49 5.84
C ARG A 159 -4.63 10.23 6.66
N GLN A 160 -5.64 9.78 7.40
CA GLN A 160 -5.60 8.46 8.06
C GLN A 160 -5.52 7.35 7.02
N ALA A 161 -6.15 7.48 5.85
CA ALA A 161 -5.98 6.56 4.73
C ALA A 161 -4.54 6.53 4.21
N ALA A 162 -3.91 7.70 4.01
CA ALA A 162 -2.49 7.77 3.66
C ALA A 162 -1.59 7.13 4.73
N ARG A 163 -1.91 7.33 6.01
CA ARG A 163 -1.19 6.69 7.11
C ARG A 163 -1.37 5.17 7.12
N PHE A 164 -2.59 4.67 6.98
CA PHE A 164 -2.90 3.24 6.85
C PHE A 164 -2.06 2.59 5.74
N VAL A 165 -2.06 3.17 4.54
CA VAL A 165 -1.28 2.63 3.43
C VAL A 165 0.21 2.64 3.76
N SER A 166 0.73 3.70 4.38
CA SER A 166 2.15 3.81 4.75
C SER A 166 2.63 2.80 5.81
N VAL A 167 1.71 2.15 6.52
CA VAL A 167 2.04 1.13 7.54
C VAL A 167 1.86 -0.30 7.03
N LEU A 168 1.48 -0.47 5.75
CA LEU A 168 1.66 -1.74 5.06
C LEU A 168 3.15 -1.93 4.75
N GLY A 169 3.61 -3.19 4.74
CA GLY A 169 5.02 -3.48 4.53
C GLY A 169 5.49 -3.12 3.13
N TYR A 170 6.67 -2.52 3.01
CA TYR A 170 7.31 -2.31 1.71
C TYR A 170 8.21 -3.49 1.36
N GLU A 171 7.92 -4.16 0.24
CA GLU A 171 8.72 -5.27 -0.27
C GLU A 171 8.70 -5.26 -1.80
N ARG A 172 9.88 -5.20 -2.41
CA ARG A 172 10.02 -5.32 -3.86
C ARG A 172 9.96 -6.78 -4.28
N ALA A 173 9.39 -7.05 -5.45
CA ALA A 173 9.41 -8.38 -6.04
C ALA A 173 10.87 -8.89 -6.19
N PRO A 174 11.19 -10.10 -5.69
CA PRO A 174 12.52 -10.67 -5.82
C PRO A 174 12.81 -11.01 -7.29
N VAL A 175 14.04 -10.76 -7.74
CA VAL A 175 14.53 -11.19 -9.06
C VAL A 175 15.21 -12.55 -8.89
N ILE A 176 14.67 -13.60 -9.50
CA ILE A 176 15.33 -14.92 -9.54
C ILE A 176 16.23 -14.97 -10.78
N GLY A 177 17.53 -15.21 -10.57
CA GLY A 177 18.54 -15.28 -11.63
C GLY A 177 19.14 -13.92 -11.93
N GLY A 178 20.45 -13.76 -11.69
CA GLY A 178 21.21 -12.49 -11.73
C GLY A 178 21.30 -11.76 -13.08
N GLY A 179 20.35 -11.95 -14.01
CA GLY A 179 20.15 -11.04 -15.13
C GLY A 179 19.46 -9.77 -14.61
N GLY A 180 20.13 -8.62 -14.74
CA GLY A 180 19.73 -7.33 -14.16
C GLY A 180 18.40 -6.71 -14.64
N GLY A 181 17.43 -7.51 -15.08
CA GLY A 181 16.06 -7.08 -15.34
C GLY A 181 15.23 -7.11 -14.05
N LYS A 182 14.76 -5.94 -13.61
CA LYS A 182 13.75 -5.84 -12.55
C LYS A 182 12.47 -6.52 -13.05
N GLN A 183 12.00 -7.58 -12.40
CA GLN A 183 10.68 -8.12 -12.68
C GLN A 183 9.66 -7.29 -11.90
N GLU A 184 9.00 -6.37 -12.61
CA GLU A 184 7.93 -5.53 -12.07
C GLU A 184 6.62 -6.33 -12.08
N GLN A 185 6.05 -6.58 -10.89
CA GLN A 185 4.78 -7.28 -10.71
C GLN A 185 3.85 -6.40 -9.88
N TRP A 186 2.63 -6.18 -10.36
CA TRP A 186 1.62 -5.39 -9.67
C TRP A 186 0.60 -6.35 -9.05
N CYS A 187 0.42 -6.28 -7.74
CA CYS A 187 -0.55 -7.13 -7.06
C CYS A 187 -1.96 -6.58 -7.25
N THR A 188 -2.93 -7.48 -7.44
CA THR A 188 -4.33 -7.13 -7.20
C THR A 188 -4.53 -6.65 -5.75
N LEU A 189 -5.53 -5.80 -5.49
CA LEU A 189 -5.73 -5.23 -4.15
C LEU A 189 -5.91 -6.32 -3.07
N LEU A 190 -6.63 -7.41 -3.38
CA LEU A 190 -6.82 -8.51 -2.43
C LEU A 190 -5.49 -9.21 -2.13
N ALA A 191 -4.70 -9.53 -3.15
CA ALA A 191 -3.39 -10.15 -2.95
C ALA A 191 -2.46 -9.25 -2.12
N PHE A 192 -2.43 -7.94 -2.42
CA PHE A 192 -1.61 -6.97 -1.69
C PHE A 192 -2.01 -6.86 -0.21
N ILE A 193 -3.31 -6.67 0.06
CA ILE A 193 -3.84 -6.54 1.43
C ILE A 193 -3.64 -7.82 2.24
N CYS A 194 -3.97 -8.99 1.68
CA CYS A 194 -3.78 -10.28 2.36
C CYS A 194 -2.31 -10.56 2.64
N ARG A 195 -1.39 -10.11 1.76
CA ARG A 195 0.05 -10.21 1.97
C ARG A 195 0.56 -9.17 2.98
N ASN A 196 -0.15 -8.07 3.20
CA ASN A 196 0.23 -6.94 4.06
C ASN A 196 1.62 -6.33 3.71
N LYS A 197 2.06 -6.54 2.46
CA LYS A 197 3.28 -5.94 1.91
C LYS A 197 3.32 -5.99 0.39
N GLY A 198 4.04 -5.05 -0.21
CA GLY A 198 4.13 -4.89 -1.67
C GLY A 198 5.05 -3.74 -2.10
N ASP A 199 5.10 -3.46 -3.39
CA ASP A 199 5.96 -2.40 -3.94
C ASP A 199 5.23 -1.04 -3.92
N CYS A 200 5.90 0.03 -4.39
CA CYS A 200 5.34 1.38 -4.35
C CYS A 200 4.10 1.56 -5.23
N GLU A 201 3.99 0.78 -6.31
CA GLU A 201 2.84 0.72 -7.21
C GLU A 201 1.60 0.18 -6.49
N ASP A 202 1.74 -0.90 -5.73
CA ASP A 202 0.66 -1.51 -4.95
C ASP A 202 0.11 -0.53 -3.91
N HIS A 203 1.02 0.15 -3.20
CA HIS A 203 0.67 1.18 -2.22
C HIS A 203 -0.03 2.37 -2.89
N ALA A 204 0.47 2.84 -4.03
CA ALA A 204 -0.12 3.96 -4.74
C ALA A 204 -1.52 3.63 -5.30
N ASN A 205 -1.71 2.41 -5.82
CA ASN A 205 -3.00 1.94 -6.32
C ASN A 205 -4.05 1.87 -5.19
N LEU A 206 -3.68 1.35 -4.02
CA LEU A 206 -4.56 1.32 -2.84
C LEU A 206 -4.89 2.74 -2.34
N LEU A 207 -3.88 3.60 -2.21
CA LEU A 207 -4.10 4.97 -1.74
C LEU A 207 -4.99 5.76 -2.71
N CYS A 208 -4.73 5.69 -4.02
CA CYS A 208 -5.57 6.32 -5.03
C CYS A 208 -7.01 5.82 -4.94
N SER A 209 -7.20 4.51 -4.78
CA SER A 209 -8.51 3.88 -4.58
C SER A 209 -9.25 4.43 -3.36
N LEU A 210 -8.57 4.57 -2.22
CA LEU A 210 -9.13 5.15 -1.00
C LEU A 210 -9.49 6.63 -1.16
N LEU A 211 -8.61 7.45 -1.75
CA LEU A 211 -8.86 8.87 -1.97
C LEU A 211 -10.06 9.11 -2.91
N LEU A 212 -10.18 8.30 -3.97
CA LEU A 212 -11.37 8.26 -4.82
C LEU A 212 -12.62 7.88 -4.02
N GLY A 213 -12.51 6.96 -3.06
CA GLY A 213 -13.60 6.57 -2.17
C GLY A 213 -14.10 7.70 -1.26
N TYR A 214 -13.22 8.64 -0.88
CA TYR A 214 -13.59 9.90 -0.19
C TYR A 214 -14.11 10.98 -1.14
N GLY A 215 -14.19 10.71 -2.45
CA GLY A 215 -14.68 11.66 -3.44
C GLY A 215 -13.64 12.67 -3.93
N LEU A 216 -12.35 12.46 -3.65
CA LEU A 216 -11.28 13.30 -4.21
C LEU A 216 -10.99 12.91 -5.66
N GLU A 217 -10.67 13.89 -6.52
CA GLU A 217 -10.19 13.60 -7.86
C GLU A 217 -8.72 13.14 -7.80
N ALA A 218 -8.53 11.84 -7.60
CA ALA A 218 -7.21 11.24 -7.41
C ALA A 218 -6.72 10.48 -8.65
N PHE A 219 -5.40 10.51 -8.85
CA PHE A 219 -4.68 9.82 -9.91
C PHE A 219 -3.41 9.18 -9.36
N VAL A 220 -3.07 8.01 -9.87
CA VAL A 220 -1.73 7.44 -9.75
C VAL A 220 -0.82 8.12 -10.76
N CYS A 221 0.35 8.58 -10.31
CA CYS A 221 1.37 9.22 -11.13
C CYS A 221 2.55 8.27 -11.32
N VAL A 222 3.03 8.16 -12.56
CA VAL A 222 4.20 7.34 -12.92
C VAL A 222 5.31 8.25 -13.42
N GLY A 223 6.49 8.09 -12.84
CA GLY A 223 7.62 8.97 -13.15
C GLY A 223 8.88 8.58 -12.40
N THR A 224 9.69 9.57 -12.04
CA THR A 224 10.96 9.34 -11.33
C THR A 224 11.13 10.20 -10.08
N LYS A 225 11.93 9.71 -9.14
CA LYS A 225 12.52 10.50 -8.05
C LYS A 225 13.94 10.96 -8.42
N ALA A 226 14.65 11.55 -7.46
CA ALA A 226 16.07 11.88 -7.59
C ALA A 226 16.89 10.71 -8.18
N LYS A 227 17.91 11.04 -8.98
CA LYS A 227 18.78 10.08 -9.69
C LYS A 227 18.05 9.21 -10.73
N GLY A 228 16.88 9.64 -11.21
CA GLY A 228 16.14 8.95 -12.27
C GLY A 228 15.53 7.61 -11.83
N VAL A 229 15.37 7.38 -10.53
CA VAL A 229 14.79 6.14 -10.00
C VAL A 229 13.29 6.13 -10.29
N PRO A 230 12.75 5.13 -11.05
CA PRO A 230 11.32 4.99 -11.27
C PRO A 230 10.56 4.92 -9.95
N HIS A 231 9.44 5.62 -9.87
CA HIS A 231 8.60 5.67 -8.68
C HIS A 231 7.16 6.00 -9.06
N THR A 232 6.24 5.48 -8.25
CA THR A 232 4.82 5.72 -8.39
C THR A 232 4.30 6.40 -7.12
N TRP A 233 3.50 7.46 -7.28
CA TRP A 233 2.87 8.19 -6.17
C TRP A 233 1.44 8.56 -6.52
N VAL A 234 0.71 9.22 -5.62
CA VAL A 234 -0.67 9.64 -5.87
C VAL A 234 -0.77 11.16 -5.91
N MET A 235 -1.58 11.69 -6.82
CA MET A 235 -1.92 13.09 -6.93
C MET A 235 -3.41 13.27 -6.73
N THR A 236 -3.82 14.35 -6.08
CA THR A 236 -5.20 14.83 -6.07
C THR A 236 -5.29 16.23 -6.67
N CYS A 237 -6.31 16.45 -7.50
CA CYS A 237 -6.66 17.76 -8.05
C CYS A 237 -7.78 18.38 -7.21
N GLY A 238 -7.51 19.52 -6.56
CA GLY A 238 -8.51 20.32 -5.88
C GLY A 238 -9.42 21.04 -6.88
N THR A 239 -10.65 21.36 -6.45
CA THR A 239 -11.60 22.13 -7.28
C THR A 239 -11.12 23.56 -7.56
N ASP A 240 -10.21 24.07 -6.73
CA ASP A 240 -9.51 25.34 -6.86
C ASP A 240 -8.25 25.24 -7.75
N GLY A 241 -7.98 24.08 -8.34
CA GLY A 241 -6.76 23.80 -9.10
C GLY A 241 -5.56 23.44 -8.23
N THR A 242 -5.71 23.36 -6.90
CA THR A 242 -4.60 22.98 -6.01
C THR A 242 -4.18 21.53 -6.25
N ILE A 243 -2.92 21.34 -6.65
CA ILE A 243 -2.34 20.02 -6.83
C ILE A 243 -1.66 19.57 -5.54
N THR A 244 -2.03 18.38 -5.08
CA THR A 244 -1.43 17.77 -3.89
C THR A 244 -0.87 16.40 -4.24
N PHE A 245 0.41 16.18 -3.94
CA PHE A 245 1.04 14.88 -4.04
C PHE A 245 1.04 14.15 -2.70
N TRP A 246 0.83 12.84 -2.76
CA TRP A 246 0.76 11.93 -1.63
C TRP A 246 1.79 10.81 -1.83
N GLU A 247 2.74 10.72 -0.89
CA GLU A 247 3.74 9.66 -0.88
C GLU A 247 3.19 8.43 -0.16
N SER A 248 2.85 7.39 -0.92
CA SER A 248 2.16 6.19 -0.44
C SER A 248 2.97 5.40 0.60
N LEU A 249 4.30 5.43 0.52
CA LEU A 249 5.18 4.70 1.45
C LEU A 249 5.43 5.42 2.78
N THR A 250 5.12 6.71 2.88
CA THR A 250 5.43 7.50 4.09
C THR A 250 4.20 8.19 4.69
N GLY A 251 3.11 8.29 3.92
CA GLY A 251 1.93 9.07 4.26
C GLY A 251 2.14 10.58 4.13
N HIS A 252 3.31 11.03 3.68
CA HIS A 252 3.60 12.45 3.54
C HIS A 252 2.81 13.08 2.40
N ARG A 253 2.48 14.35 2.59
CA ARG A 253 1.68 15.13 1.66
C ARG A 253 2.42 16.41 1.29
N TYR A 254 2.46 16.71 0.00
CA TYR A 254 3.16 17.85 -0.56
C TYR A 254 2.21 18.67 -1.40
N ILE A 255 2.05 19.95 -1.09
CA ILE A 255 1.33 20.87 -1.97
C ILE A 255 2.28 21.27 -3.09
N HIS A 256 1.90 21.00 -4.33
CA HIS A 256 2.69 21.40 -5.48
C HIS A 256 2.47 22.88 -5.76
N ARG A 257 3.57 23.62 -5.88
CA ARG A 257 3.60 25.01 -6.32
C ARG A 257 4.39 25.03 -7.62
N PRO A 258 3.75 25.33 -8.77
CA PRO A 258 4.43 25.31 -10.05
C PRO A 258 5.50 26.39 -10.10
N ILE A 259 6.64 26.06 -10.68
CA ILE A 259 7.66 27.02 -11.10
C ILE A 259 7.22 27.54 -12.47
N ASN A 260 7.11 28.86 -12.62
CA ASN A 260 6.88 29.47 -13.92
C ASN A 260 8.23 29.91 -14.50
N PRO A 261 8.76 29.23 -15.53
CA PRO A 261 10.06 29.57 -16.11
C PRO A 261 10.07 30.94 -16.79
N ASP A 262 8.90 31.51 -17.11
CA ASP A 262 8.76 32.80 -17.76
C ASP A 262 8.65 33.98 -16.76
N ASP A 263 8.65 33.71 -15.46
CA ASP A 263 8.62 34.76 -14.45
C ASP A 263 9.90 35.62 -14.46
N PRO A 264 9.81 36.93 -14.14
CA PRO A 264 10.98 37.78 -14.02
C PRO A 264 12.01 37.23 -13.00
N PRO A 265 13.33 37.38 -13.23
CA PRO A 265 14.37 36.84 -12.35
C PRO A 265 14.30 37.31 -10.87
N LEU A 266 13.59 38.41 -10.62
CA LEU A 266 13.38 38.98 -9.28
C LEU A 266 12.27 38.24 -8.49
N VAL A 267 11.44 37.42 -9.15
CA VAL A 267 10.39 36.64 -8.51
C VAL A 267 11.02 35.39 -7.89
N GLU A 268 10.91 35.26 -6.57
CA GLU A 268 11.39 34.07 -5.86
C GLU A 268 10.58 32.85 -6.28
N GLN A 269 11.24 31.91 -6.94
CA GLN A 269 10.61 30.66 -7.38
C GLN A 269 10.40 29.72 -6.19
N PRO A 270 9.26 29.00 -6.13
CA PRO A 270 9.01 28.05 -5.06
C PRO A 270 10.02 26.89 -5.13
N LYS A 271 10.56 26.50 -3.98
CA LYS A 271 11.41 25.30 -3.88
C LYS A 271 10.55 24.05 -3.76
N PRO A 272 10.66 23.06 -4.67
CA PRO A 272 9.94 21.81 -4.54
C PRO A 272 10.31 21.07 -3.25
N LEU A 273 9.30 20.74 -2.43
CA LEU A 273 9.47 20.00 -1.17
C LEU A 273 9.35 18.47 -1.37
N TYR A 274 8.78 18.04 -2.49
CA TYR A 274 8.58 16.64 -2.85
C TYR A 274 9.82 16.05 -3.54
N PRO A 275 10.00 14.71 -3.52
CA PRO A 275 11.17 14.05 -4.11
C PRO A 275 11.06 13.77 -5.63
N TYR A 276 9.89 14.01 -6.23
CA TYR A 276 9.57 13.68 -7.63
C TYR A 276 10.24 14.63 -8.62
N ARG A 277 10.76 14.07 -9.71
CA ARG A 277 11.55 14.78 -10.72
C ARG A 277 10.88 14.79 -12.08
N THR A 278 10.46 13.63 -12.59
CA THR A 278 9.75 13.54 -13.87
C THR A 278 8.40 12.86 -13.72
N ILE A 279 7.48 13.15 -14.63
CA ILE A 279 6.15 12.53 -14.72
C ILE A 279 5.80 12.21 -16.18
N GLY A 280 5.60 10.93 -16.46
CA GLY A 280 5.30 10.45 -17.81
C GLY A 280 3.81 10.25 -18.05
N CYS A 281 3.08 9.69 -17.09
CA CYS A 281 1.62 9.53 -17.19
C CYS A 281 0.91 9.61 -15.84
N VAL A 282 -0.39 9.89 -15.89
CA VAL A 282 -1.31 9.78 -14.76
C VAL A 282 -2.54 8.97 -15.13
N PHE A 283 -3.06 8.18 -14.20
CA PHE A 283 -4.24 7.37 -14.44
C PHE A 283 -5.07 7.14 -13.19
N ASN A 284 -6.33 6.78 -13.39
CA ASN A 284 -7.20 6.25 -12.34
C ASN A 284 -8.07 5.13 -12.93
N HIS A 285 -9.14 4.76 -12.24
CA HIS A 285 -10.05 3.68 -12.66
C HIS A 285 -10.76 3.89 -14.02
N HIS A 286 -10.81 5.12 -14.55
CA HIS A 286 -11.55 5.42 -15.78
C HIS A 286 -10.89 6.46 -16.71
N LYS A 287 -9.79 7.10 -16.29
CA LYS A 287 -9.02 8.07 -17.08
C LYS A 287 -7.55 7.63 -17.16
N PHE A 288 -6.93 7.89 -18.30
CA PHE A 288 -5.49 7.72 -18.51
C PHE A 288 -4.98 8.87 -19.38
N PHE A 289 -3.88 9.49 -18.94
CA PHE A 289 -3.26 10.62 -19.63
C PHE A 289 -1.74 10.44 -19.74
N GLY A 290 -1.19 10.63 -20.93
CA GLY A 290 0.25 10.76 -21.14
C GLY A 290 0.67 12.23 -21.13
N ASN A 291 1.70 12.58 -20.38
CA ASN A 291 2.24 13.93 -20.38
C ASN A 291 2.87 14.23 -21.74
N CYS A 292 2.27 15.14 -22.52
CA CYS A 292 2.76 15.57 -23.82
C CYS A 292 3.24 17.04 -23.82
N GLN A 293 3.60 17.59 -22.66
CA GLN A 293 4.29 18.88 -22.56
C GLN A 293 5.74 18.79 -23.08
N PRO A 294 6.40 19.91 -23.43
CA PRO A 294 7.79 19.90 -23.92
C PRO A 294 8.79 19.21 -22.97
N THR A 295 8.59 19.38 -21.67
CA THR A 295 9.36 18.74 -20.59
C THR A 295 8.46 17.80 -19.77
N ASP A 296 9.04 16.76 -19.19
CA ASP A 296 8.37 15.89 -18.21
C ASP A 296 8.73 16.24 -16.76
N ALA A 297 9.46 17.34 -16.52
CA ALA A 297 9.83 17.79 -15.19
C ALA A 297 8.60 18.19 -14.35
N VAL A 298 8.46 17.61 -13.15
CA VAL A 298 7.29 17.81 -12.28
C VAL A 298 7.17 19.26 -11.80
N GLU A 299 8.29 19.94 -11.55
CA GLU A 299 8.32 21.29 -10.97
C GLU A 299 7.74 22.38 -11.89
N VAL A 300 7.80 22.20 -13.20
CA VAL A 300 7.24 23.11 -14.21
C VAL A 300 6.02 22.50 -14.93
N CYS A 301 5.57 21.33 -14.49
CA CYS A 301 4.45 20.62 -15.12
C CYS A 301 3.14 21.36 -14.89
N VAL A 302 2.39 21.64 -15.95
CA VAL A 302 1.04 22.19 -15.85
C VAL A 302 0.03 21.05 -15.77
N PHE A 303 -0.59 20.91 -14.59
CA PHE A 303 -1.53 19.84 -14.27
C PHE A 303 -2.98 20.15 -14.66
N ASP A 304 -3.18 20.82 -15.79
CA ASP A 304 -4.51 20.96 -16.39
C ASP A 304 -4.80 19.75 -17.28
N LEU A 305 -5.40 18.71 -16.68
CA LEU A 305 -5.69 17.44 -17.38
C LEU A 305 -6.78 17.56 -18.45
N HIS A 306 -7.47 18.71 -18.56
CA HIS A 306 -8.46 18.97 -19.61
C HIS A 306 -7.81 19.53 -20.88
N ASP A 307 -6.59 20.04 -20.79
CA ASP A 307 -5.83 20.57 -21.92
C ASP A 307 -5.11 19.44 -22.66
N GLU A 308 -5.73 18.95 -23.74
CA GLU A 308 -5.18 17.87 -24.57
C GLU A 308 -3.85 18.22 -25.26
N SER A 309 -3.48 19.51 -25.33
CA SER A 309 -2.15 19.91 -25.82
C SER A 309 -1.05 19.58 -24.81
N LYS A 310 -1.39 19.46 -23.53
CA LYS A 310 -0.49 19.14 -22.42
C LYS A 310 -0.60 17.68 -21.96
N TRP A 311 -1.79 17.11 -22.05
CA TRP A 311 -2.07 15.74 -21.60
C TRP A 311 -2.83 14.98 -22.67
N LYS A 312 -2.17 14.06 -23.38
CA LYS A 312 -2.83 13.20 -24.38
C LYS A 312 -3.75 12.21 -23.64
N PRO A 313 -5.08 12.25 -23.83
CA PRO A 313 -5.99 11.32 -23.16
C PRO A 313 -6.08 10.01 -23.93
N MET A 314 -6.40 8.92 -23.22
CA MET A 314 -7.04 7.75 -23.83
C MET A 314 -8.57 7.90 -23.80
N SER A 315 -9.25 7.22 -24.72
CA SER A 315 -10.70 7.14 -24.74
C SER A 315 -11.21 6.48 -23.46
N GLY A 316 -12.07 7.20 -22.72
CA GLY A 316 -12.73 6.65 -21.55
C GLY A 316 -13.60 5.44 -21.85
N GLU A 317 -14.20 5.36 -23.05
CA GLU A 317 -14.97 4.20 -23.49
C GLU A 317 -14.07 2.98 -23.73
N ALA A 318 -12.89 3.20 -24.34
CA ALA A 318 -11.91 2.13 -24.52
C ALA A 318 -11.44 1.57 -23.18
N ILE A 319 -11.14 2.44 -22.19
CA ILE A 319 -10.78 2.01 -20.83
C ILE A 319 -11.94 1.27 -20.17
N LYS A 320 -13.16 1.83 -20.21
CA LYS A 320 -14.35 1.19 -19.62
C LYS A 320 -14.62 -0.18 -20.22
N SER A 321 -14.30 -0.40 -21.50
CA SER A 321 -14.55 -1.69 -22.14
C SER A 321 -13.76 -2.86 -21.52
N VAL A 322 -12.60 -2.58 -20.89
CA VAL A 322 -11.70 -3.58 -20.29
C VAL A 322 -11.59 -3.48 -18.76
N CYS A 323 -11.90 -2.32 -18.16
CA CYS A 323 -11.76 -2.12 -16.71
C CYS A 323 -13.08 -2.18 -15.91
N SER A 324 -14.23 -2.16 -16.58
CA SER A 324 -15.54 -2.26 -15.90
C SER A 324 -15.73 -3.64 -15.24
N PRO A 325 -16.49 -3.73 -14.13
CA PRO A 325 -16.88 -5.01 -13.54
C PRO A 325 -17.44 -5.98 -14.58
N GLY A 326 -17.07 -7.26 -14.47
CA GLY A 326 -17.45 -8.27 -15.45
C GLY A 326 -16.63 -8.32 -16.76
N ALA A 327 -15.58 -7.51 -16.93
CA ALA A 327 -14.55 -7.74 -17.95
C ALA A 327 -13.43 -8.65 -17.38
N ALA A 328 -12.88 -9.60 -18.14
CA ALA A 328 -11.88 -10.56 -17.61
C ALA A 328 -10.52 -9.93 -17.27
N SER A 329 -10.15 -8.84 -17.95
CA SER A 329 -9.00 -8.00 -17.56
C SER A 329 -9.27 -7.17 -16.33
N SER A 330 -10.55 -7.02 -15.94
CA SER A 330 -10.93 -6.36 -14.70
C SER A 330 -10.69 -7.28 -13.51
N VAL A 331 -10.09 -6.74 -12.46
CA VAL A 331 -9.99 -7.41 -11.16
C VAL A 331 -11.40 -7.38 -10.54
N PRO A 332 -11.89 -8.45 -9.89
CA PRO A 332 -13.16 -8.40 -9.18
C PRO A 332 -13.18 -7.27 -8.15
N PRO A 333 -14.37 -6.77 -7.79
CA PRO A 333 -14.48 -5.74 -6.75
C PRO A 333 -13.75 -6.17 -5.48
N PHE A 334 -12.90 -5.29 -4.96
CA PHE A 334 -12.23 -5.54 -3.69
C PHE A 334 -13.28 -5.56 -2.55
N PRO A 335 -13.23 -6.55 -1.64
CA PRO A 335 -14.17 -6.62 -0.53
C PRO A 335 -14.01 -5.40 0.40
N PRO A 336 -15.02 -5.06 1.22
CA PRO A 336 -14.85 -4.04 2.24
C PRO A 336 -13.67 -4.36 3.16
N LEU A 337 -12.96 -3.32 3.59
CA LEU A 337 -11.89 -3.47 4.57
C LEU A 337 -12.41 -4.05 5.89
N CYS A 338 -11.63 -4.93 6.50
CA CYS A 338 -11.89 -5.53 7.79
C CYS A 338 -11.26 -4.72 8.94
N ALA A 339 -11.93 -4.68 10.08
CA ALA A 339 -11.36 -4.12 11.30
C ALA A 339 -10.14 -4.96 11.75
N SER A 340 -9.22 -4.32 12.48
CA SER A 340 -8.08 -5.02 13.05
C SER A 340 -8.55 -6.09 14.05
N ALA A 341 -7.97 -7.29 13.96
CA ALA A 341 -8.14 -8.32 14.97
C ALA A 341 -7.14 -8.18 16.13
N ILE A 342 -6.24 -7.19 16.06
CA ILE A 342 -5.17 -6.98 17.04
C ILE A 342 -5.71 -6.15 18.21
N ASP A 343 -5.53 -6.66 19.43
CA ASP A 343 -5.65 -5.82 20.63
C ASP A 343 -4.37 -5.00 20.81
N ALA A 344 -4.49 -3.69 20.56
CA ALA A 344 -3.38 -2.75 20.62
C ALA A 344 -2.71 -2.71 22.01
N ALA A 345 -3.49 -2.73 23.09
CA ALA A 345 -2.97 -2.60 24.45
C ALA A 345 -2.24 -3.87 24.89
N VAL A 346 -2.83 -5.04 24.66
CA VAL A 346 -2.21 -6.34 24.96
C VAL A 346 -0.93 -6.51 24.15
N THR A 347 -0.97 -6.23 22.85
CA THR A 347 0.21 -6.35 21.97
C THR A 347 1.32 -5.38 22.38
N SER A 348 0.97 -4.15 22.79
CA SER A 348 1.95 -3.18 23.29
C SER A 348 2.69 -3.71 24.53
N ASN A 349 1.95 -4.23 25.50
CA ASN A 349 2.52 -4.77 26.73
C ASN A 349 3.41 -5.99 26.48
N GLU A 350 3.00 -6.89 25.57
CA GLU A 350 3.78 -8.08 25.22
C GLU A 350 5.12 -7.70 24.56
N ILE A 351 5.10 -6.82 23.57
CA ILE A 351 6.34 -6.35 22.91
C ILE A 351 7.22 -5.61 23.93
N GLU A 352 6.66 -4.79 24.81
CA GLU A 352 7.41 -4.08 25.84
C GLU A 352 8.13 -5.05 26.79
N LEU A 353 7.43 -6.09 27.27
CA LEU A 353 8.02 -7.12 28.12
C LEU A 353 9.16 -7.87 27.40
N GLN A 354 8.94 -8.27 26.15
CA GLN A 354 9.98 -8.94 25.35
C GLN A 354 11.21 -8.06 25.15
N LEU A 355 11.03 -6.76 24.86
CA LEU A 355 12.15 -5.83 24.72
C LEU A 355 12.89 -5.62 26.04
N ARG A 356 12.21 -5.58 27.18
CA ARG A 356 12.85 -5.50 28.50
C ARG A 356 13.77 -6.69 28.73
N LEU A 357 13.30 -7.90 28.44
CA LEU A 357 14.12 -9.12 28.56
C LEU A 357 15.35 -9.07 27.66
N LEU A 358 15.17 -8.72 26.38
CA LEU A 358 16.26 -8.62 25.41
C LEU A 358 17.32 -7.58 25.80
N VAL A 359 16.90 -6.41 26.29
CA VAL A 359 17.80 -5.37 26.79
C VAL A 359 18.56 -5.85 28.03
N SER A 360 17.86 -6.48 28.99
CA SER A 360 18.49 -7.00 30.21
C SER A 360 19.52 -8.08 29.92
N GLU A 361 19.25 -9.01 28.99
CA GLU A 361 20.21 -10.01 28.53
C GLU A 361 21.42 -9.36 27.85
N HIS A 362 21.19 -8.49 26.88
CA HIS A 362 22.27 -7.81 26.16
C HIS A 362 23.19 -7.00 27.10
N ARG A 363 22.60 -6.28 28.07
CA ARG A 363 23.38 -5.53 29.06
C ARG A 363 24.16 -6.44 29.99
N LYS A 364 23.59 -7.58 30.40
CA LYS A 364 24.28 -8.59 31.20
C LYS A 364 25.53 -9.12 30.47
N ASP A 365 25.42 -9.38 29.17
CA ASP A 365 26.55 -9.84 28.35
C ASP A 365 27.68 -8.79 28.27
N LEU A 366 27.33 -7.50 28.39
CA LEU A 366 28.29 -6.38 28.47
C LEU A 366 28.81 -6.11 29.89
N GLY A 367 28.41 -6.91 30.89
CA GLY A 367 28.76 -6.71 32.29
C GLY A 367 28.06 -5.49 32.94
N LEU A 368 26.97 -5.00 32.37
CA LEU A 368 26.22 -3.85 32.86
C LEU A 368 25.02 -4.29 33.71
N SER A 369 24.77 -3.58 34.81
CA SER A 369 23.54 -3.76 35.58
C SER A 369 22.33 -3.17 34.83
N THR A 370 21.15 -3.76 35.02
CA THR A 370 19.91 -3.25 34.42
C THR A 370 18.90 -2.96 35.51
N VAL A 371 18.45 -1.71 35.59
CA VAL A 371 17.43 -1.28 36.53
C VAL A 371 16.35 -0.53 35.75
N TRP A 372 15.14 -1.09 35.72
CA TRP A 372 14.00 -0.50 35.04
C TRP A 372 13.32 0.58 35.89
N ASP A 373 12.83 1.63 35.24
CA ASP A 373 12.05 2.72 35.82
C ASP A 373 10.67 2.76 35.17
N ASP A 374 9.69 2.13 35.82
CA ASP A 374 8.32 2.00 35.31
C ASP A 374 7.60 3.35 35.23
N HIS A 375 7.92 4.27 36.13
CA HIS A 375 7.36 5.62 36.08
C HIS A 375 7.87 6.35 34.84
N LEU A 376 9.19 6.34 34.61
CA LEU A 376 9.77 6.94 33.41
C LEU A 376 9.21 6.28 32.13
N SER A 377 9.10 4.95 32.08
CA SER A 377 8.42 4.24 30.98
C SER A 377 7.01 4.76 30.72
N TYR A 378 6.21 4.95 31.77
CA TYR A 378 4.86 5.49 31.63
C TYR A 378 4.86 6.92 31.06
N LEU A 379 5.80 7.78 31.49
CA LEU A 379 5.92 9.16 31.00
C LEU A 379 6.27 9.26 29.51
N LEU A 380 6.79 8.20 28.87
CA LEU A 380 7.03 8.19 27.42
C LEU A 380 5.73 8.02 26.60
N SER A 381 4.63 7.60 27.23
CA SER A 381 3.37 7.29 26.54
C SER A 381 2.75 8.46 25.75
N PRO A 382 2.75 9.71 26.27
CA PRO A 382 2.23 10.86 25.54
C PRO A 382 3.06 11.20 24.30
N ALA A 383 4.40 11.10 24.37
CA ALA A 383 5.26 11.33 23.21
C ALA A 383 4.97 10.35 22.07
N LEU A 384 4.82 9.06 22.38
CA LEU A 384 4.46 8.06 21.38
C LEU A 384 3.04 8.28 20.81
N ALA A 385 2.11 8.82 21.61
CA ALA A 385 0.79 9.24 21.13
C ALA A 385 0.91 10.39 20.12
N ALA A 386 1.69 11.41 20.49
CA ALA A 386 1.91 12.61 19.70
C ALA A 386 2.53 12.28 18.34
N TYR A 387 3.53 11.39 18.30
CA TYR A 387 4.16 10.98 17.05
C TYR A 387 3.18 10.31 16.08
N GLU A 388 2.30 9.42 16.56
CA GLU A 388 1.29 8.82 15.68
C GLU A 388 0.21 9.82 15.26
N LEU A 389 -0.22 10.70 16.17
CA LEU A 389 -1.18 11.75 15.86
C LEU A 389 -0.64 12.69 14.79
N GLU A 390 0.64 13.07 14.86
CA GLU A 390 1.30 13.89 13.85
C GLU A 390 1.31 13.18 12.49
N ARG A 391 1.52 11.86 12.44
CA ARG A 391 1.47 11.10 11.19
C ARG A 391 0.08 11.05 10.56
N THR A 392 -0.99 11.11 11.35
CA THR A 392 -2.38 11.08 10.83
C THR A 392 -2.95 12.47 10.54
N THR A 393 -2.45 13.52 11.20
CA THR A 393 -3.01 14.88 11.10
C THR A 393 -2.08 15.87 10.40
N SER A 394 -0.77 15.58 10.36
CA SER A 394 0.31 16.52 10.02
C SER A 394 0.43 17.71 11.01
N ILE A 395 -0.11 17.58 12.22
CA ILE A 395 -0.04 18.59 13.29
C ILE A 395 0.77 18.00 14.45
N SER A 396 1.84 18.68 14.86
CA SER A 396 2.59 18.31 16.06
C SER A 396 1.90 18.90 17.29
N ALA A 397 1.53 18.06 18.25
CA ALA A 397 0.81 18.45 19.47
C ALA A 397 1.20 17.53 20.64
N GLY A 398 1.21 18.04 21.88
CA GLY A 398 1.42 17.25 23.10
C GLY A 398 2.87 17.04 23.53
N ASN A 399 3.82 17.74 22.90
CA ASN A 399 5.24 17.64 23.25
C ASN A 399 5.62 18.44 24.52
N GLU A 400 4.86 19.48 24.87
CA GLU A 400 5.17 20.37 26.00
C GLU A 400 4.95 19.68 27.34
N GLU A 401 3.80 19.02 27.51
CA GLU A 401 3.46 18.27 28.72
C GLU A 401 4.42 17.10 28.95
N PHE A 402 4.83 16.44 27.86
CA PHE A 402 5.86 15.40 27.90
C PHE A 402 7.21 15.95 28.39
N GLN A 403 7.68 17.07 27.83
CA GLN A 403 8.95 17.68 28.23
C GLN A 403 8.94 18.10 29.70
N ASP A 404 7.85 18.70 30.16
CA ASP A 404 7.70 19.11 31.54
C ASP A 404 7.66 17.90 32.50
N ALA A 405 6.89 16.87 32.16
CA ALA A 405 6.84 15.64 32.94
C ALA A 405 8.21 14.95 33.08
N VAL A 406 8.99 14.89 31.98
CA VAL A 406 10.35 14.35 32.01
C VAL A 406 11.29 15.23 32.85
N ARG A 407 11.23 16.55 32.70
CA ARG A 407 12.05 17.49 33.51
C ARG A 407 11.80 17.32 35.01
N ARG A 408 10.55 17.05 35.42
CA ARG A 408 10.22 16.78 36.83
C ARG A 408 10.66 15.39 37.31
N ALA A 409 10.72 14.40 36.42
CA ALA A 409 11.08 13.02 36.75
C ALA A 409 12.59 12.73 36.74
N VAL A 410 13.37 13.65 36.17
CA VAL A 410 14.83 13.58 36.08
C VAL A 410 15.43 14.45 37.19
N PRO A 411 16.12 13.86 38.18
CA PRO A 411 16.70 14.62 39.29
C PRO A 411 17.79 15.61 38.84
N ASP A 412 18.06 16.61 39.66
CA ASP A 412 19.16 17.56 39.43
C ASP A 412 20.50 16.83 39.33
N GLY A 413 21.28 17.15 38.30
CA GLY A 413 22.56 16.50 38.01
C GLY A 413 22.46 15.19 37.23
N HIS A 414 21.24 14.73 36.89
CA HIS A 414 21.03 13.61 35.96
C HIS A 414 20.79 14.10 34.54
N THR A 415 21.21 13.27 33.58
CA THR A 415 20.95 13.44 32.15
C THR A 415 19.85 12.49 31.73
N PHE A 416 18.92 12.98 30.90
CA PHE A 416 17.93 12.17 30.20
C PHE A 416 18.29 12.02 28.73
N LYS A 417 18.18 10.78 28.21
CA LYS A 417 18.25 10.49 26.78
C LYS A 417 17.03 9.65 26.42
N GLY A 418 16.38 9.99 25.31
CA GLY A 418 15.22 9.25 24.80
C GLY A 418 15.19 9.30 23.28
N PHE A 419 14.92 8.16 22.65
CA PHE A 419 14.86 8.06 21.20
C PHE A 419 13.64 7.24 20.75
N PRO A 420 12.68 7.85 20.03
CA PRO A 420 11.55 7.14 19.45
C PRO A 420 11.94 6.49 18.12
N ILE A 421 11.45 5.28 17.88
CA ILE A 421 11.60 4.55 16.62
C ILE A 421 10.27 3.87 16.25
N HIS A 422 10.00 3.80 14.96
CA HIS A 422 8.75 3.29 14.40
C HIS A 422 8.99 2.06 13.52
N PHE A 423 8.13 1.06 13.67
CA PHE A 423 8.09 -0.15 12.86
C PHE A 423 6.68 -0.45 12.35
N VAL A 424 6.59 -1.20 11.26
CA VAL A 424 5.34 -1.69 10.66
C VAL A 424 5.07 -3.17 10.94
N TYR A 425 5.81 -3.73 11.90
CA TYR A 425 5.77 -5.13 12.29
C TYR A 425 5.88 -5.28 13.80
N ARG A 426 5.47 -6.45 14.32
CA ARG A 426 5.31 -6.71 15.76
C ARG A 426 6.41 -7.59 16.37
N ASN A 427 7.38 -8.03 15.59
CA ASN A 427 8.47 -8.90 16.07
C ASN A 427 9.48 -8.12 16.93
N ALA A 428 9.43 -8.32 18.26
CA ALA A 428 10.29 -7.62 19.22
C ALA A 428 11.79 -7.92 19.03
N ARG A 429 12.17 -9.16 18.68
CA ARG A 429 13.58 -9.53 18.45
C ARG A 429 14.15 -8.80 17.22
N ARG A 430 13.38 -8.76 16.13
CA ARG A 430 13.73 -8.03 14.91
C ARG A 430 13.82 -6.51 15.17
N ALA A 431 12.88 -5.98 15.94
CA ALA A 431 12.89 -4.58 16.35
C ALA A 431 14.14 -4.26 17.18
N PHE A 432 14.43 -5.06 18.21
CA PHE A 432 15.61 -4.91 19.06
C PHE A 432 16.93 -4.96 18.28
N ALA A 433 17.10 -5.94 17.41
CA ALA A 433 18.28 -6.05 16.55
C ALA A 433 18.43 -4.83 15.62
N THR A 434 17.32 -4.22 15.19
CA THR A 434 17.34 -2.98 14.40
C THR A 434 17.69 -1.77 15.25
N CYS A 435 17.18 -1.69 16.49
CA CYS A 435 17.53 -0.65 17.44
C CYS A 435 19.02 -0.67 17.78
N LEU A 436 19.64 -1.83 17.98
CA LEU A 436 21.09 -1.91 18.23
C LEU A 436 21.96 -1.41 17.08
N ARG A 437 21.45 -1.36 15.84
CA ARG A 437 22.16 -0.77 14.69
C ARG A 437 22.00 0.76 14.60
N SER A 438 21.09 1.35 15.38
CA SER A 438 20.92 2.79 15.46
C SER A 438 21.84 3.33 16.56
N PRO A 439 22.76 4.27 16.25
CA PRO A 439 23.70 4.78 17.25
C PRO A 439 22.98 5.43 18.44
N PHE A 440 21.84 6.09 18.21
CA PHE A 440 21.04 6.70 19.27
C PHE A 440 20.42 5.69 20.23
N CYS A 441 19.88 4.58 19.70
CA CYS A 441 19.31 3.52 20.53
C CYS A 441 20.42 2.75 21.26
N GLU A 442 21.51 2.43 20.56
CA GLU A 442 22.68 1.74 21.14
C GLU A 442 23.25 2.55 22.30
N GLU A 443 23.44 3.87 22.14
CA GLU A 443 23.93 4.75 23.20
C GLU A 443 23.04 4.73 24.45
N ILE A 444 21.71 4.68 24.27
CA ILE A 444 20.75 4.60 25.38
C ILE A 444 20.79 3.21 26.03
N ILE A 445 20.73 2.14 25.24
CA ILE A 445 20.69 0.75 25.71
C ILE A 445 21.99 0.36 26.41
N CYS A 446 23.13 0.80 25.88
CA CYS A 446 24.48 0.54 26.40
C CYS A 446 24.97 1.63 27.37
N CYS A 447 24.08 2.54 27.78
CA CYS A 447 24.41 3.67 28.66
C CYS A 447 25.13 3.19 29.94
N ARG A 448 26.24 3.88 30.23
CA ARG A 448 27.08 3.73 31.42
C ARG A 448 27.06 5.03 32.21
N GLY A 449 27.06 4.92 33.53
CA GLY A 449 27.04 6.06 34.43
C GLY A 449 26.74 5.61 35.86
N ASP A 450 26.64 6.57 36.77
CA ASP A 450 26.12 6.29 38.10
C ASP A 450 24.59 6.37 38.08
N GLN A 451 23.94 5.54 38.90
CA GLN A 451 22.49 5.48 39.04
C GLN A 451 21.71 5.36 37.71
N VAL A 452 22.23 4.59 36.74
CA VAL A 452 21.55 4.38 35.45
C VAL A 452 20.19 3.70 35.68
N ARG A 453 19.14 4.33 35.16
CA ARG A 453 17.77 3.81 35.12
C ARG A 453 17.29 3.78 33.67
N LEU A 454 16.82 2.62 33.24
CA LEU A 454 16.33 2.40 31.88
C LEU A 454 14.81 2.43 31.84
N ALA A 455 14.29 2.92 30.74
CA ALA A 455 12.87 2.90 30.44
C ALA A 455 12.69 2.48 28.98
N VAL A 456 11.66 1.68 28.75
CA VAL A 456 11.15 1.37 27.41
C VAL A 456 9.64 1.50 27.45
N ARG A 457 9.08 2.11 26.41
CA ARG A 457 7.63 2.17 26.21
C ARG A 457 7.30 1.75 24.81
N VAL A 458 6.27 0.93 24.67
CA VAL A 458 5.75 0.50 23.36
C VAL A 458 4.31 0.95 23.22
N ARG A 459 3.96 1.45 22.03
CA ARG A 459 2.57 1.71 21.64
C ARG A 459 2.29 1.17 20.24
N VAL A 460 1.36 0.25 20.17
CA VAL A 460 0.79 -0.27 18.92
C VAL A 460 -0.46 0.53 18.58
N PHE A 461 -0.54 0.99 17.34
CA PHE A 461 -1.73 1.61 16.76
C PHE A 461 -2.20 0.74 15.61
N THR A 462 -3.45 0.33 15.67
CA THR A 462 -4.04 -0.62 14.73
C THR A 462 -4.78 0.10 13.62
N TYR A 463 -4.62 -0.43 12.42
CA TYR A 463 -5.30 0.00 11.21
C TYR A 463 -6.12 -1.16 10.62
N PRO A 464 -6.93 -0.93 9.57
CA PRO A 464 -7.65 -2.02 8.90
C PRO A 464 -6.73 -3.18 8.51
N GLU A 465 -7.32 -4.36 8.35
CA GLU A 465 -6.62 -5.57 7.85
C GLU A 465 -5.45 -6.00 8.74
N SER A 466 -5.54 -5.67 10.04
CA SER A 466 -4.50 -5.95 11.03
C SER A 466 -3.14 -5.34 10.70
N ALA A 467 -3.09 -4.30 9.85
CA ALA A 467 -1.94 -3.43 9.72
C ALA A 467 -1.72 -2.64 11.02
N CYS A 468 -0.47 -2.28 11.31
CA CYS A 468 -0.17 -1.56 12.55
C CYS A 468 1.07 -0.66 12.44
N ALA A 469 1.04 0.43 13.20
CA ALA A 469 2.22 1.21 13.55
C ALA A 469 2.68 0.81 14.95
N VAL A 470 3.93 0.37 15.09
CA VAL A 470 4.54 0.02 16.38
C VAL A 470 5.59 1.06 16.71
N TRP A 471 5.27 1.92 17.67
CA TRP A 471 6.20 2.91 18.21
C TRP A 471 6.89 2.35 19.45
N ILE A 472 8.21 2.47 19.48
CA ILE A 472 9.05 2.08 20.61
C ILE A 472 9.88 3.30 20.99
N MET A 473 9.96 3.61 22.28
CA MET A 473 10.88 4.61 22.79
C MET A 473 11.75 3.99 23.86
N PHE A 474 13.05 3.92 23.59
CA PHE A 474 14.04 3.64 24.63
C PHE A 474 14.46 4.95 25.26
N ALA A 475 14.62 4.93 26.58
CA ALA A 475 15.14 6.06 27.33
C ALA A 475 16.02 5.59 28.49
N CYS A 476 16.91 6.48 28.92
CA CYS A 476 17.64 6.33 30.16
C CYS A 476 17.70 7.66 30.90
N LYS A 477 17.76 7.58 32.23
CA LYS A 477 18.27 8.66 33.07
C LYS A 477 19.45 8.15 33.88
N TYR A 478 20.50 8.97 33.97
CA TYR A 478 21.73 8.59 34.64
C TYR A 478 22.46 9.82 35.15
N ARG A 479 23.29 9.65 36.17
CA ARG A 479 24.21 10.69 36.62
C ARG A 479 25.52 10.55 35.85
N SER A 480 25.95 11.62 35.19
CA SER A 480 27.23 11.61 34.47
C SER A 480 28.36 11.47 35.48
N VAL A 481 29.26 10.53 35.23
CA VAL A 481 30.54 10.43 35.94
C VAL A 481 31.51 11.27 35.10
N LEU A 482 32.03 12.37 35.66
CA LEU A 482 33.11 13.15 35.05
C LEU A 482 34.39 12.33 35.01
#